data_AF-A0A926VJK4-F1
#
_entry.id   AF-A0A926VJK4-F1
#
_cell.length_a   1.000
_cell.length_b   1.000
_cell.length_c   1.000
_cell.angle_alpha   90.00
_cell.angle_beta   90.00
_cell.angle_gamma   90.00
#
_symmetry.space_group_name_H-M   'P 1'
#
loop_
_entity.id
_entity.type
_entity.pdbx_description
1 polymer ?
#
loop_
_entity_poly.entity_id
_entity_poly.type
_entity_poly.pdbx_seq_one_letter_code
_entity_poly.pdbx_strand_id
1 'polypeptide(L)' 'MVDLLTVKNGHSGTIAALKTQDEATIRKLMALGVMPGITLTLEQKFPSYIIKVGRTRAALDRETAASIYLHIAAS' A
#
# COMPACT_ATOMS: atom_id res chain seq x y z
N MET A 1 6.46 10.89 4.65
CA MET A 1 5.51 9.79 4.41
C MET A 1 4.23 10.37 3.84
N VAL A 2 3.59 9.68 2.91
CA VAL A 2 2.29 10.07 2.32
C VAL A 2 1.33 8.90 2.38
N ASP A 3 0.04 9.18 2.48
CA ASP A 3 -1.02 8.18 2.40
C ASP A 3 -1.11 7.60 0.98
N LEU A 4 -1.20 6.27 0.85
CA LEU A 4 -1.38 5.57 -0.42
C LEU A 4 -2.56 6.13 -1.23
N LEU A 5 -3.63 6.57 -0.56
CA LEU A 5 -4.80 7.18 -1.22
C LEU A 5 -4.47 8.45 -2.00
N THR A 6 -3.33 9.10 -1.72
CA THR A 6 -2.89 10.33 -2.41
C THR A 6 -1.91 10.06 -3.56
N VAL A 7 -1.35 8.85 -3.63
CA VAL A 7 -0.34 8.45 -4.62
C VAL A 7 -0.95 8.32 -6.01
N LYS A 8 -0.30 8.79 -7.07
CA LYS A 8 -0.83 8.65 -8.44
C LYS A 8 -0.69 7.20 -8.95
N ASN A 9 -1.56 6.77 -9.85
CA ASN A 9 -1.41 5.47 -10.52
C ASN A 9 -0.03 5.38 -11.19
N GLY A 10 0.53 4.18 -11.23
CA GLY A 10 1.86 3.88 -11.77
C GLY A 10 3.03 4.30 -10.88
N HIS A 11 2.78 4.99 -9.76
CA HIS A 11 3.86 5.42 -8.86
C HIS A 11 4.19 4.32 -7.85
N SER A 12 5.45 4.30 -7.44
CA SER A 12 5.96 3.38 -6.42
C SER A 12 6.57 4.15 -5.25
N GLY A 13 6.60 3.49 -4.10
CA GLY A 13 7.24 4.01 -2.90
C GLY A 13 7.54 2.89 -1.93
N THR A 14 8.45 3.15 -0.99
CA THR A 14 8.77 2.21 0.08
C THR A 14 7.73 2.34 1.18
N ILE A 15 7.16 1.22 1.63
CA ILE A 15 6.20 1.22 2.73
C ILE A 15 6.91 1.74 3.99
N ALA A 16 6.38 2.83 4.53
CA ALA A 16 6.89 3.51 5.71
C ALA A 16 6.26 2.92 6.98
N ALA A 17 4.95 2.74 6.97
CA ALA A 17 4.18 2.28 8.12
C ALA A 17 2.81 1.74 7.70
N LEU A 18 2.26 0.87 8.54
CA LEU A 18 0.86 0.48 8.55
C LEU A 18 0.19 1.17 9.75
N LYS A 19 -0.74 2.11 9.50
CA LYS A 19 -1.43 2.87 10.54
C LYS A 19 -2.87 2.39 10.68
N THR A 20 -3.05 1.36 11.49
CA THR A 20 -4.37 0.87 11.93
C THR A 20 -4.20 0.21 13.29
N GLN A 21 -5.27 0.18 14.09
CA GLN A 21 -5.33 -0.61 15.33
C GLN A 21 -5.94 -2.01 15.10
N ASP A 22 -6.46 -2.27 13.90
CA ASP A 22 -7.02 -3.56 13.53
C ASP A 22 -5.92 -4.57 13.20
N GLU A 23 -5.67 -5.50 14.12
CA GLU A 23 -4.72 -6.60 13.93
C GLU A 23 -5.05 -7.49 12.74
N ALA A 24 -6.33 -7.68 12.40
CA ALA A 24 -6.72 -8.53 11.28
C ALA A 24 -6.27 -7.89 9.96
N THR A 25 -6.47 -6.58 9.82
CA THR A 25 -5.96 -5.80 8.68
C THR A 25 -4.43 -5.86 8.60
N ILE A 26 -3.71 -5.70 9.71
CA ILE A 26 -2.24 -5.81 9.74
C ILE A 26 -1.78 -7.19 9.26
N ARG A 27 -2.36 -8.27 9.80
CA ARG A 27 -2.02 -9.65 9.41
C ARG A 27 -2.30 -9.92 7.94
N LYS A 28 -3.45 -9.46 7.42
CA LYS A 28 -3.81 -9.55 6.00
C LYS A 28 -2.78 -8.85 5.12
N LEU A 29 -2.38 -7.63 5.46
CA LEU A 29 -1.39 -6.85 4.73
C LEU A 29 -0.02 -7.54 4.73
N MET A 30 0.44 -8.02 5.89
CA MET A 30 1.72 -8.74 5.98
C MET A 30 1.72 -10.05 5.18
N ALA A 31 0.62 -10.79 5.17
CA ALA A 31 0.48 -12.01 4.36
C ALA A 31 0.56 -11.73 2.85
N LEU A 32 0.18 -10.53 2.41
CA LEU A 32 0.32 -10.06 1.02
C LEU A 32 1.73 -9.51 0.71
N GLY A 33 2.63 -9.45 1.70
CA GLY A 33 3.96 -8.85 1.59
C GLY A 33 3.99 -7.34 1.84
N VAL A 34 2.87 -6.74 2.23
CA VAL A 34 2.77 -5.31 2.54
C VAL A 34 3.27 -5.08 3.96
N MET A 35 4.56 -4.75 4.11
CA MET A 35 5.20 -4.45 5.38
C MET A 35 6.26 -3.35 5.22
N PRO A 36 6.62 -2.62 6.30
CA PRO A 36 7.63 -1.57 6.23
C PRO A 36 8.95 -2.01 5.60
N GLY A 37 9.54 -1.13 4.80
CA GLY A 37 10.80 -1.39 4.07
C GLY A 37 10.63 -2.04 2.69
N ILE A 38 9.43 -2.50 2.34
CA ILE A 38 9.16 -3.11 1.03
C ILE A 38 8.64 -2.08 0.02
N THR A 39 9.08 -2.17 -1.24
CA THR A 39 8.55 -1.35 -2.33
C THR A 39 7.16 -1.81 -2.75
N LEU A 40 6.23 -0.86 -2.79
CA LEU A 40 4.88 -1.03 -3.29
C LEU A 40 4.65 -0.12 -4.50
N THR A 41 4.02 -0.65 -5.54
CA THR A 41 3.53 0.12 -6.69
C THR A 41 2.01 0.18 -6.65
N LEU A 42 1.45 1.38 -6.78
CA LEU A 42 0.00 1.58 -6.94
C LEU A 42 -0.34 1.54 -8.44
N GLU A 43 -0.94 0.45 -8.90
CA GLU A 43 -1.27 0.28 -10.31
C GLU A 43 -2.62 0.92 -10.69
N GLN A 44 -3.58 0.91 -9.78
CA GLN A 44 -4.93 1.46 -10.00
C GLN A 44 -5.52 1.96 -8.68
N LYS A 45 -6.32 3.04 -8.73
CA LYS A 45 -7.11 3.58 -7.60
C LYS A 45 -8.61 3.33 -7.69
N PHE A 46 -9.14 3.17 -8.89
CA PHE A 46 -10.58 3.03 -9.15
C PHE A 46 -10.85 1.98 -10.23
N PRO A 47 -11.86 1.09 -10.07
CA PRO A 47 -12.84 1.03 -8.98
C PRO A 47 -12.30 0.44 -7.66
N SER A 48 -11.06 -0.07 -7.65
CA SER A 48 -10.39 -0.59 -6.46
C SER A 48 -8.91 -0.20 -6.44
N TYR A 49 -8.26 -0.33 -5.28
CA TYR A 49 -6.83 -0.06 -5.13
C TYR A 49 -6.05 -1.32 -5.50
N ILE A 50 -5.50 -1.38 -6.72
CA ILE A 50 -4.64 -2.48 -7.14
C ILE A 50 -3.21 -2.13 -6.80
N ILE A 51 -2.60 -2.91 -5.91
CA ILE A 51 -1.21 -2.78 -5.52
C ILE A 51 -0.38 -3.94 -6.05
N LYS A 52 0.90 -3.68 -6.27
CA LYS A 52 1.91 -4.69 -6.57
C LYS A 52 3.05 -4.59 -5.57
N VAL A 53 3.38 -5.72 -4.96
CA VAL A 53 4.49 -5.87 -4.01
C VAL A 53 5.28 -7.11 -4.37
N GLY A 54 6.54 -6.94 -4.80
CA GLY A 54 7.32 -8.03 -5.36
C GLY A 54 6.59 -8.72 -6.53
N ARG A 55 6.22 -10.00 -6.33
CA ARG A 55 5.46 -10.82 -7.30
C ARG A 55 3.96 -10.85 -7.01
N THR A 56 3.53 -10.32 -5.87
CA THR A 56 2.13 -10.33 -5.44
C THR A 56 1.39 -9.13 -6.02
N ARG A 57 0.19 -9.38 -6.53
CA ARG A 57 -0.75 -8.35 -6.97
C ARG A 57 -2.06 -8.55 -6.22
N ALA A 58 -2.57 -7.50 -5.58
CA ALA A 58 -3.77 -7.58 -4.76
C ALA A 58 -4.67 -6.36 -4.97
N ALA A 59 -5.99 -6.60 -4.93
CA ALA A 59 -6.98 -5.54 -4.85
C ALA A 59 -7.33 -5.28 -3.39
N LEU A 60 -7.30 -4.00 -2.99
CA LEU A 60 -7.66 -3.54 -1.67
C LEU A 60 -8.90 -2.65 -1.74
N ASP A 61 -9.73 -2.75 -0.70
CA ASP A 61 -10.73 -1.74 -0.40
C ASP A 61 -10.05 -0.45 0.10
N ARG A 62 -10.83 0.63 0.16
CA ARG A 62 -10.33 1.96 0.53
C ARG A 62 -9.81 2.00 1.97
N GLU A 63 -10.44 1.29 2.89
CA GLU A 63 -10.08 1.29 4.31
C GLU A 63 -8.72 0.61 4.55
N THR A 64 -8.52 -0.56 3.93
CA THR A 64 -7.26 -1.28 3.92
C THR A 64 -6.16 -0.44 3.27
N ALA A 65 -6.45 0.21 2.13
CA ALA A 65 -5.49 1.08 1.44
C ALA A 65 -5.12 2.33 2.27
N ALA A 66 -6.08 2.93 2.99
CA ALA A 66 -5.86 4.09 3.87
C ALA A 66 -4.91 3.80 5.03
N SER A 67 -4.74 2.54 5.37
CA SER A 67 -3.82 2.11 6.42
C SER A 67 -2.35 2.14 5.98
N ILE A 68 -2.05 2.31 4.68
CA ILE A 68 -0.71 2.18 4.11
C ILE A 68 -0.09 3.56 3.87
N TYR A 69 1.09 3.80 4.44
CA TYR A 69 1.86 5.03 4.23
C TYR A 69 3.17 4.71 3.51
N LEU A 70 3.55 5.53 2.54
CA LEU A 70 4.77 5.36 1.74
C LEU A 70 5.78 6.50 1.97
N HIS A 71 7.07 6.18 1.85
CA HIS A 71 8.11 7.12 1.45
C HIS A 71 8.17 7.15 -0.08
N ILE A 72 7.84 8.29 -0.67
CA ILE A 72 8.00 8.54 -2.10
C ILE A 72 9.39 9.15 -2.28
N ALA A 73 10.20 8.58 -3.15
CA ALA A 73 11.43 9.23 -3.59
C ALA A 73 11.05 10.48 -4.39
N ALA A 74 11.63 11.64 -4.07
CA ALA A 74 11.45 12.84 -4.87
C ALA A 74 11.94 12.53 -6.30
N SER A 75 11.04 12.71 -7.26
CA SER A 75 11.36 12.74 -8.69
C SER A 75 11.92 14.11 -9.06
#